data_AF-A0A7X6XBA9-F1
#
_entry.id   AF-A0A7X6XBA9-F1
#
_cell.length_a   1.000
_cell.length_b   1.000
_cell.length_c   1.000
_cell.angle_alpha   90.00
_cell.angle_beta   90.00
_cell.angle_gamma   90.00
#
_symmetry.space_group_name_H-M   'P 1'
#
loop_
_entity.id
_entity.type
_entity.pdbx_description
1 polymer ?
#
loop_
_entity_poly.entity_id
_entity_poly.type
_entity_poly.pdbx_seq_one_letter_code
_entity_poly.pdbx_strand_id
1 'polypeptide(L)'
;MNLNIQLFASKKGVGSTKNGRDSAGRRLGAKLSDGQTAKAGNIIYRQRGTKIYPGNNVGMGKDHTLYTKVDGIVKFERKGKDKKQVSVYEN
;
A
#
# COMPACT_ATOMS: atom_id res chain seq x y z
N MET A 1 -28.18 -24.29 -62.23
CA MET A 1 -27.27 -24.73 -61.15
C MET A 1 -27.34 -23.70 -60.05
N ASN A 2 -28.13 -23.95 -58.99
CA ASN A 2 -28.25 -23.03 -57.87
C ASN A 2 -27.05 -23.24 -56.95
N LEU A 3 -26.12 -22.29 -56.95
CA LEU A 3 -24.96 -22.32 -56.08
C LEU A 3 -25.40 -21.91 -54.66
N ASN A 4 -25.38 -22.87 -53.73
CA ASN A 4 -25.74 -22.61 -52.34
C ASN A 4 -24.60 -21.89 -51.62
N ILE A 5 -24.66 -20.56 -51.56
CA ILE A 5 -23.64 -19.69 -50.93
C ILE A 5 -23.73 -19.64 -49.38
N GLN A 6 -24.35 -20.64 -48.76
CA GLN A 6 -24.61 -20.71 -47.31
C GLN A 6 -23.38 -21.08 -46.45
N LEU A 7 -22.16 -20.96 -46.98
CA LEU A 7 -20.91 -21.37 -46.32
C LEU A 7 -19.91 -20.24 -46.08
N PHE A 8 -20.33 -18.97 -46.14
CA PHE A 8 -19.48 -17.84 -45.74
C PHE A 8 -20.09 -17.01 -44.62
N ALA A 9 -20.26 -17.63 -43.45
CA ALA A 9 -20.33 -16.88 -42.19
C ALA A 9 -19.04 -17.10 -41.40
N SER A 10 -17.95 -16.42 -41.80
CA SER A 10 -16.72 -16.34 -41.00
C SER A 10 -16.90 -15.31 -39.88
N LYS A 11 -17.84 -15.53 -38.97
CA LYS A 11 -17.81 -14.74 -37.73
C LYS A 11 -16.78 -15.40 -36.82
N LYS A 12 -15.55 -14.87 -36.81
CA LYS A 12 -14.66 -15.01 -35.66
C LYS A 12 -15.40 -14.37 -34.48
N GLY A 13 -16.21 -15.18 -33.79
CA GLY A 13 -16.91 -14.79 -32.58
C GLY A 13 -15.92 -14.64 -31.45
N VAL A 14 -15.06 -13.62 -31.52
CA VAL A 14 -14.19 -13.25 -30.41
C VAL A 14 -14.93 -12.17 -29.63
N GLY A 15 -15.67 -12.60 -28.62
CA GLY A 15 -16.10 -11.71 -27.54
C GLY A 15 -14.92 -11.50 -26.60
N SER A 16 -14.21 -10.39 -26.74
CA SER A 16 -13.29 -9.94 -25.69
C SER A 16 -14.14 -9.39 -24.53
N THR A 17 -14.26 -10.14 -23.43
CA THR A 17 -14.71 -9.54 -22.17
C THR A 17 -13.58 -8.64 -21.67
N LYS A 18 -13.73 -7.32 -21.84
CA LYS A 18 -12.72 -6.36 -21.38
C LYS A 18 -12.71 -6.32 -19.85
N ASN A 19 -11.73 -6.97 -19.24
CA ASN A 19 -11.47 -6.89 -17.81
C ASN A 19 -10.73 -5.58 -17.49
N GLY A 20 -11.46 -4.46 -17.49
CA GLY A 20 -10.94 -3.11 -17.23
C GLY A 20 -11.30 -2.56 -15.84
N ARG A 21 -11.38 -3.41 -14.81
CA ARG A 21 -11.74 -2.97 -13.45
C ARG A 21 -10.49 -2.61 -12.66
N ASP A 22 -10.44 -1.39 -12.19
CA ASP A 22 -9.43 -0.94 -11.22
C ASP A 22 -10.11 -0.33 -9.98
N SER A 23 -9.39 -0.36 -8.86
CA SER A 23 -9.83 0.26 -7.60
C SER A 23 -9.17 1.62 -7.43
N ALA A 24 -9.88 2.55 -6.80
CA ALA A 24 -9.29 3.83 -6.44
C ALA A 24 -8.05 3.65 -5.53
N GLY A 25 -7.01 4.44 -5.78
CA GLY A 25 -5.78 4.44 -4.99
C GLY A 25 -6.04 4.71 -3.50
N ARG A 26 -5.51 3.86 -2.62
CA ARG A 26 -5.75 3.91 -1.16
C ARG A 26 -4.79 4.82 -0.39
N ARG A 27 -3.93 5.58 -1.08
CA ARG A 27 -2.98 6.56 -0.51
C ARG A 27 -2.11 5.99 0.63
N LEU A 28 -1.67 4.74 0.47
CA LEU A 28 -0.72 4.07 1.37
C LEU A 28 0.67 4.74 1.29
N GLY A 29 1.57 4.38 2.20
CA GLY A 29 2.95 4.86 2.25
C GLY A 29 3.27 5.71 3.48
N ALA A 30 4.49 6.26 3.48
CA ALA A 30 4.99 7.15 4.51
C ALA A 30 4.21 8.48 4.52
N LYS A 31 4.04 9.03 5.71
CA LYS A 31 3.41 10.33 5.99
C LYS A 31 4.36 11.28 6.69
N LEU A 32 5.25 10.73 7.54
CA LEU A 32 6.37 11.43 8.14
C LEU A 32 7.67 10.79 7.67
N SER A 33 8.67 11.62 7.42
CA SER A 33 10.01 11.22 6.98
C SER A 33 10.96 11.06 8.17
N ASP A 34 12.09 10.40 7.93
CA ASP A 34 13.18 10.32 8.91
C ASP A 34 13.67 11.72 9.31
N GLY A 35 13.86 11.96 10.60
CA GLY A 35 14.32 13.25 11.14
C GLY A 35 13.23 14.32 11.29
N GLN A 36 11.99 14.06 10.90
CA GLN A 36 10.89 15.02 11.11
C GLN A 36 10.34 14.97 12.53
N THR A 37 9.92 16.14 13.03
CA THR A 37 9.17 16.26 14.28
C THR A 37 7.77 15.69 14.11
N ALA A 38 7.38 14.80 14.99
CA ALA A 38 6.04 14.25 15.09
C ALA A 38 5.42 14.65 16.43
N LYS A 39 4.11 14.95 16.39
CA LYS A 39 3.30 15.07 17.60
C LYS A 39 2.74 13.71 17.99
N ALA A 40 2.36 13.51 19.24
CA ALA A 40 1.66 12.33 19.72
C ALA A 40 0.35 12.14 18.91
N GLY A 41 0.12 10.91 18.46
CA GLY A 41 -1.03 10.53 17.64
C GLY A 41 -0.85 10.76 16.14
N ASN A 42 0.24 11.40 15.68
CA ASN A 42 0.51 11.55 14.25
C ASN A 42 0.70 10.19 13.56
N ILE A 43 0.16 10.07 12.35
CA ILE A 43 0.37 8.90 11.50
C ILE A 43 1.75 9.00 10.85
N ILE A 44 2.55 7.95 10.99
CA ILE A 44 3.89 7.85 10.37
C ILE A 44 3.82 7.11 9.04
N TYR A 45 3.11 5.97 8.99
CA TYR A 45 3.08 5.11 7.81
C TYR A 45 1.76 4.35 7.70
N ARG A 46 1.12 4.39 6.52
CA ARG A 46 -0.05 3.57 6.19
C ARG A 46 0.36 2.40 5.32
N GLN A 47 0.08 1.18 5.76
CA GLN A 47 0.54 -0.04 5.07
C GLN A 47 -0.55 -1.11 4.98
N ARG A 48 -0.29 -2.12 4.14
CA ARG A 48 -1.00 -3.40 4.15
C ARG A 48 -0.01 -4.45 4.63
N GLY A 49 -0.40 -5.18 5.68
CA GLY A 49 0.54 -5.98 6.46
C GLY A 49 1.63 -5.12 7.10
N THR A 50 2.69 -5.76 7.60
CA THR A 50 3.74 -5.11 8.38
C THR A 50 5.04 -5.03 7.60
N LYS A 51 5.16 -4.05 6.71
CA LYS A 51 6.42 -3.78 5.97
C LYS A 51 7.43 -3.11 6.89
N ILE A 52 6.97 -2.12 7.64
CA ILE A 52 7.72 -1.45 8.71
C ILE A 52 7.10 -1.87 10.04
N TYR A 53 7.95 -2.24 10.98
CA TYR A 53 7.55 -2.65 12.33
C TYR A 53 7.53 -1.43 13.27
N PRO A 54 6.66 -1.43 14.30
CA PRO A 54 6.74 -0.45 15.36
C PRO A 54 8.01 -0.69 16.17
N GLY A 55 8.74 0.38 16.44
CA GLY A 55 9.85 0.47 17.36
C GLY A 55 9.46 1.24 18.63
N ASN A 56 10.38 2.03 19.16
CA ASN A 56 10.18 2.77 20.40
C ASN A 56 9.13 3.87 20.21
N ASN A 57 8.21 4.01 21.17
CA ASN A 57 7.16 5.02 21.18
C ASN A 57 6.26 5.08 19.93
N VAL A 58 6.16 3.97 19.19
CA VAL A 58 5.27 3.82 18.03
C VAL A 58 4.22 2.75 18.31
N GLY A 59 2.96 3.06 18.01
CA GLY A 59 1.85 2.13 18.05
C GLY A 59 1.48 1.61 16.66
N MET A 60 0.78 0.48 16.62
CA MET A 60 0.21 -0.07 15.39
C MET A 60 -1.31 -0.18 15.54
N GLY A 61 -2.06 0.35 14.58
CA GLY A 61 -3.52 0.23 14.51
C GLY A 61 -3.99 -1.11 13.93
N LYS A 62 -5.30 -1.35 13.96
CA LYS A 62 -5.93 -2.57 13.40
C LYS A 62 -5.64 -2.78 11.91
N ASP A 63 -5.50 -1.71 11.13
CA ASP A 63 -5.17 -1.76 9.71
C ASP A 63 -3.65 -1.77 9.45
N HIS A 64 -2.84 -1.98 10.49
CA HIS A 64 -1.37 -1.92 10.50
C HIS A 64 -0.77 -0.51 10.28
N THR A 65 -1.58 0.55 10.35
CA THR A 65 -1.08 1.93 10.34
C THR A 65 -0.20 2.19 11.56
N LEU A 66 0.97 2.78 11.35
CA LEU A 66 1.89 3.18 12.41
C LEU A 66 1.64 4.62 12.82
N TYR A 67 1.56 4.85 14.13
CA TYR A 67 1.33 6.17 14.72
C TYR A 67 2.25 6.42 15.90
N THR A 68 2.55 7.68 16.17
CA THR A 68 3.39 8.12 17.31
C THR A 68 2.61 8.08 18.61
N LYS A 69 3.25 7.65 19.70
CA LYS A 69 2.66 7.70 21.05
C LYS A 69 3.06 8.95 21.82
N VAL A 70 4.21 9.53 21.46
CA VAL A 70 4.81 10.71 22.12
C VAL A 70 5.21 11.75 21.07
N ASP A 71 5.47 12.97 21.52
CA ASP A 71 6.09 14.02 20.71
C ASP A 71 7.59 13.73 20.57
N GLY A 72 8.18 13.95 19.39
CA GLY A 72 9.60 13.70 19.20
C GLY A 72 10.03 13.65 17.73
N ILE A 73 11.21 13.11 17.48
CA ILE A 73 11.77 12.93 16.13
C ILE A 73 11.57 11.49 15.66
N VAL A 74 11.06 11.34 14.44
CA VAL A 74 10.86 10.04 13.78
C VAL A 74 12.20 9.49 13.30
N LYS A 75 12.51 8.24 13.64
CA LYS A 75 13.68 7.52 13.18
C LYS A 75 13.33 6.19 12.51
N PHE A 76 13.72 6.01 11.25
CA PHE A 76 13.64 4.73 10.55
C PHE A 76 14.94 3.94 10.70
N GLU A 77 14.82 2.71 11.17
CA GLU A 77 15.95 1.86 11.53
C GLU A 77 15.80 0.48 10.92
N ARG A 78 16.93 -0.23 10.79
CA ARG A 78 16.89 -1.64 10.38
C ARG A 78 16.58 -2.52 11.59
N LYS A 79 15.67 -3.46 11.43
CA LYS A 79 15.33 -4.49 12.42
C LYS A 79 15.93 -5.82 11.98
N GLY A 80 17.11 -6.15 12.53
CA GLY A 80 17.83 -7.37 12.16
C GLY A 80 18.38 -7.31 10.73
N LYS A 81 18.26 -8.43 9.98
CA LYS A 81 18.83 -8.56 8.63
C LYS A 81 17.97 -7.89 7.55
N ASP A 82 16.69 -8.25 7.47
CA ASP A 82 15.84 -7.90 6.32
C ASP A 82 14.64 -7.01 6.67
N LYS A 83 14.34 -6.82 7.96
CA LYS A 83 13.18 -6.04 8.41
C LYS A 83 13.59 -4.60 8.72
N LYS A 84 12.61 -3.71 8.74
CA LYS A 84 12.77 -2.30 9.12
C LYS A 84 11.78 -1.96 10.22
N GLN A 85 12.15 -1.05 11.09
CA GLN A 85 11.27 -0.51 12.12
C GLN A 85 11.29 1.01 12.11
N VAL A 86 10.30 1.62 12.76
CA VAL A 86 10.27 3.05 12.98
C VAL A 86 10.05 3.33 14.46
N SER A 87 10.90 4.20 15.00
CA SER A 87 10.92 4.63 16.40
C SER A 87 10.70 6.14 16.46
N VAL A 88 10.24 6.63 17.59
CA VAL A 88 10.17 8.07 17.89
C VAL A 88 10.96 8.32 19.17
N TYR A 89 11.93 9.22 19.08
CA TYR A 89 12.74 9.63 20.22
C TYR A 89 12.34 11.03 20.63
N GLU A 90 12.13 11.22 21.93
CA GLU A 90 11.86 12.53 22.52
C GLU A 90 13.09 13.44 22.29
N ASN A 91 12.85 14.75 22.17
CA ASN A 91 13.90 15.75 22.12
C ASN A 91 14.32 16.16 23.53
#